data_AF-A0A915ZS50-F1
#
_entry.id   AF-A0A915ZS50-F1
#
_cell.length_a   1.000
_cell.length_b   1.000
_cell.length_c   1.000
_cell.angle_alpha   90.00
_cell.angle_beta   90.00
_cell.angle_gamma   90.00
#
_symmetry.space_group_name_H-M   'P 1'
#
loop_
_entity.id
_entity.type
_entity.pdbx_description
1 polymer ?
#
loop_
_entity_poly.entity_id
_entity_poly.type
_entity_poly.pdbx_seq_one_letter_code
_entity_poly.pdbx_strand_id
1 'polypeptide(L)'
;MSNIEIQDNEHKIEFINWIEEAIDKEYYKLYEYENFHNIQEIGSSVFGKVYRANWKNSEQYVALKSFFNLNDVAVKEIIHELKLQREIQFHDNIIKFHGIAKFESDDQDDLLKKYLLVMEYADSGTLKDYLKKNFNNLTWDDKYNMAHQLSSAVSCLHDEGIVHRDLHPGISQGLRESPIPGTPEHYRKLYTDCWDV
;
A
#
# COMPACT_ATOMS: atom_id res chain seq x y z
N MET A 1 -21.96 1.82 -27.57
CA MET A 1 -21.12 2.10 -26.39
C MET A 1 -21.35 3.55 -26.00
N SER A 2 -21.53 3.82 -24.72
CA SER A 2 -21.71 5.19 -24.21
C SER A 2 -20.36 5.93 -24.12
N ASN A 3 -20.35 7.27 -24.11
CA ASN A 3 -19.10 8.03 -23.90
C ASN A 3 -18.39 7.68 -22.57
N ILE A 4 -19.15 7.20 -21.58
CA ILE A 4 -18.64 6.79 -20.28
C ILE A 4 -17.88 5.45 -20.39
N GLU A 5 -18.37 4.49 -21.18
CA GLU A 5 -17.68 3.21 -21.44
C GLU A 5 -16.38 3.40 -22.25
N ILE A 6 -16.34 4.40 -23.13
CA ILE A 6 -15.16 4.72 -23.95
C ILE A 6 -14.05 5.32 -23.08
N GLN A 7 -14.42 6.25 -22.17
CA GLN A 7 -13.46 6.92 -21.29
C GLN A 7 -12.94 5.98 -20.18
N ASP A 8 -13.79 5.11 -19.62
CA ASP A 8 -13.38 4.09 -18.65
C ASP A 8 -12.37 3.06 -19.23
N ASN A 9 -12.42 2.80 -20.54
CA ASN A 9 -11.46 1.93 -21.20
C ASN A 9 -10.11 2.61 -21.49
N GLU A 10 -10.08 3.92 -21.71
CA GLU A 10 -8.84 4.65 -22.04
C GLU A 10 -7.84 4.63 -20.87
N HIS A 11 -8.31 4.87 -19.65
CA HIS A 11 -7.47 4.90 -18.44
C HIS A 11 -6.87 3.54 -18.11
N LYS A 12 -7.64 2.46 -18.33
CA LYS A 12 -7.17 1.08 -18.16
C LYS A 12 -6.03 0.78 -19.13
N ILE A 13 -6.17 1.21 -20.38
CA ILE A 13 -5.16 1.03 -21.42
C ILE A 13 -3.89 1.80 -21.07
N GLU A 14 -3.99 3.05 -20.57
CA GLU A 14 -2.82 3.81 -20.12
C GLU A 14 -2.04 3.07 -19.03
N PHE A 15 -2.72 2.60 -17.99
CA PHE A 15 -2.08 1.86 -16.90
C PHE A 15 -1.41 0.58 -17.39
N ILE A 16 -2.10 -0.20 -18.24
CA ILE A 16 -1.59 -1.46 -18.78
C ILE A 16 -0.36 -1.22 -19.66
N ASN A 17 -0.41 -0.22 -20.54
CA ASN A 17 0.72 0.13 -21.40
C ASN A 17 1.94 0.51 -20.56
N TRP A 18 1.74 1.26 -19.47
CA TRP A 18 2.83 1.59 -18.56
C TRP A 18 3.39 0.37 -17.83
N ILE A 19 2.52 -0.56 -17.39
CA ILE A 19 2.95 -1.81 -16.74
C ILE A 19 3.77 -2.68 -17.69
N GLU A 20 3.30 -2.90 -18.91
CA GLU A 20 4.03 -3.66 -19.93
C GLU A 20 5.37 -3.00 -20.27
N GLU A 21 5.40 -1.66 -20.45
CA GLU A 21 6.66 -0.92 -20.66
C GLU A 21 7.63 -1.08 -19.47
N ALA A 22 7.12 -1.05 -18.23
CA ALA A 22 7.93 -1.20 -17.04
C ALA A 22 8.50 -2.62 -16.89
N ILE A 23 7.76 -3.64 -17.33
CA ILE A 23 8.23 -5.04 -17.39
C ILE A 23 9.28 -5.18 -18.49
N ASP A 24 9.02 -4.67 -19.70
CA ASP A 24 9.94 -4.72 -20.84
C ASP A 24 11.28 -4.03 -20.56
N LYS A 25 11.25 -2.94 -19.77
CA LYS A 25 12.45 -2.23 -19.32
C LYS A 25 13.10 -2.85 -18.08
N GLU A 26 12.61 -3.99 -17.62
CA GLU A 26 13.10 -4.71 -16.44
C GLU A 26 13.12 -3.85 -15.16
N TYR A 27 12.22 -2.87 -15.06
CA TYR A 27 12.09 -2.07 -13.84
C TYR A 27 11.49 -2.88 -12.70
N TYR A 28 10.63 -3.85 -13.03
CA TYR A 28 10.00 -4.74 -12.07
C TYR A 28 10.10 -6.19 -12.54
N LYS A 29 10.29 -7.11 -11.60
CA LYS A 29 10.28 -8.54 -11.89
C LYS A 29 8.87 -8.99 -12.27
N LEU A 30 8.77 -9.78 -13.33
CA LEU A 30 7.54 -10.46 -13.71
C LEU A 30 7.48 -11.85 -13.08
N TYR A 31 6.31 -12.22 -12.57
CA TYR A 31 6.02 -13.55 -12.04
C TYR A 31 4.82 -14.16 -12.75
N GLU A 32 4.91 -15.46 -13.03
CA GLU A 32 3.77 -16.25 -13.45
C GLU A 32 2.77 -16.41 -12.29
N TYR A 33 1.48 -16.33 -12.57
CA TYR A 33 0.43 -16.45 -11.56
C TYR A 33 0.46 -17.81 -10.85
N GLU A 34 0.90 -18.87 -11.52
CA GLU A 34 1.06 -20.23 -10.97
C GLU A 34 2.11 -20.32 -9.86
N ASN A 35 2.91 -19.26 -9.66
CA ASN A 35 3.79 -19.14 -8.50
C ASN A 35 3.02 -18.83 -7.21
N PHE A 36 1.72 -18.57 -7.27
CA PHE A 36 0.91 -18.21 -6.11
C PHE A 36 -0.25 -19.20 -5.94
N HIS A 37 -0.47 -19.67 -4.71
CA HIS A 37 -1.57 -20.58 -4.39
C HIS A 37 -2.19 -20.26 -3.02
N ASN A 38 -3.30 -20.93 -2.68
CA ASN A 38 -4.07 -20.64 -1.45
C ASN A 38 -4.50 -19.16 -1.34
N ILE A 39 -4.92 -18.58 -2.46
CA ILE A 39 -5.26 -17.16 -2.59
C ILE A 39 -6.56 -16.88 -1.83
N GLN A 40 -6.51 -15.94 -0.88
CA GLN A 40 -7.64 -15.55 -0.04
C GLN A 40 -7.78 -14.04 -0.03
N GLU A 41 -8.98 -13.52 -0.33
CA GLU A 41 -9.26 -12.08 -0.23
C GLU A 41 -9.17 -11.64 1.24
N ILE A 42 -8.35 -10.63 1.51
CA ILE A 42 -8.12 -10.08 2.85
C ILE A 42 -8.54 -8.61 2.97
N GLY A 43 -8.81 -7.95 1.85
CA GLY A 43 -9.22 -6.55 1.82
C GLY A 43 -9.83 -6.17 0.49
N SER A 44 -10.74 -5.21 0.53
CA SER A 44 -11.39 -4.64 -0.65
C SER A 44 -11.58 -3.14 -0.44
N SER A 45 -11.40 -2.39 -1.51
CA SER A 45 -11.57 -0.94 -1.57
C SER A 45 -12.27 -0.56 -2.87
N VAL A 46 -12.56 0.73 -3.05
CA VAL A 46 -13.17 1.23 -4.29
C VAL A 46 -12.26 1.03 -5.52
N PHE A 47 -10.94 0.97 -5.30
CA PHE A 47 -9.94 0.94 -6.36
C PHE A 47 -9.36 -0.46 -6.63
N GLY A 48 -9.72 -1.47 -5.83
CA GLY A 48 -9.03 -2.74 -5.89
C GLY A 48 -9.27 -3.67 -4.72
N LYS A 49 -8.77 -4.90 -4.88
CA LYS A 49 -8.78 -5.94 -3.85
C LYS A 49 -7.37 -6.35 -3.48
N VAL A 50 -7.22 -6.83 -2.26
CA VAL A 50 -5.97 -7.39 -1.75
C VAL A 50 -6.23 -8.83 -1.34
N TYR A 51 -5.34 -9.72 -1.76
CA TYR A 51 -5.38 -11.14 -1.46
C TYR A 51 -4.10 -11.56 -0.76
N ARG A 52 -4.19 -12.44 0.23
CA ARG A 52 -3.03 -13.18 0.73
C ARG A 52 -2.84 -14.41 -0.14
N ALA A 53 -1.61 -14.72 -0.53
CA ALA A 53 -1.25 -15.95 -1.22
C ALA A 53 0.01 -16.58 -0.64
N ASN A 54 0.16 -17.88 -0.80
CA ASN A 54 1.41 -18.60 -0.56
C ASN A 54 2.30 -18.46 -1.80
N TRP A 55 3.58 -18.15 -1.61
CA TRP A 55 4.56 -18.18 -2.68
C TRP A 55 5.07 -19.62 -2.87
N LYS A 56 4.92 -20.15 -4.08
CA LYS A 56 5.38 -21.49 -4.48
C LYS A 56 6.83 -21.73 -4.08
N ASN A 57 7.08 -22.93 -3.56
CA ASN A 57 8.39 -23.38 -3.08
C ASN A 57 8.99 -22.51 -1.96
N SER A 58 8.16 -21.72 -1.28
CA SER A 58 8.54 -20.91 -0.13
C SER A 58 7.50 -21.08 0.98
N GLU A 59 7.93 -20.86 2.22
CA GLU A 59 7.02 -20.73 3.38
C GLU A 59 6.49 -19.29 3.50
N GLN A 60 6.88 -18.40 2.59
CA GLN A 60 6.51 -16.98 2.63
C GLN A 60 5.10 -16.74 2.07
N TYR A 61 4.37 -15.89 2.77
CA TYR A 61 3.15 -15.28 2.28
C TYR A 61 3.45 -13.97 1.54
N VAL A 62 2.62 -13.66 0.55
CA VAL A 62 2.62 -12.37 -0.16
C VAL A 62 1.23 -11.77 -0.19
N ALA A 63 1.18 -10.45 -0.35
CA ALA A 63 -0.04 -9.72 -0.69
C ALA A 63 -0.09 -9.50 -2.20
N LEU A 64 -1.18 -9.95 -2.84
CA LEU A 64 -1.48 -9.69 -4.24
C LEU A 64 -2.54 -8.58 -4.30
N LYS A 65 -2.22 -7.45 -4.91
CA LYS A 65 -3.16 -6.32 -5.07
C LYS A 65 -3.64 -6.22 -6.52
N SER A 66 -4.95 -6.29 -6.72
CA SER A 66 -5.62 -6.06 -8.00
C SER A 66 -6.24 -4.67 -8.05
N PHE A 67 -6.47 -4.16 -9.25
CA PHE A 67 -7.11 -2.87 -9.49
C PHE A 67 -8.35 -2.99 -10.37
N PHE A 68 -9.34 -2.14 -10.11
CA PHE A 68 -10.53 -1.95 -10.95
C PHE A 68 -11.05 -0.52 -10.79
N ASN A 69 -11.90 -0.06 -11.71
CA ASN A 69 -12.49 1.29 -11.70
C ASN A 69 -11.45 2.42 -11.58
N LEU A 70 -10.35 2.32 -12.33
CA LEU A 70 -9.29 3.34 -12.33
C LEU A 70 -9.68 4.54 -13.20
N ASN A 71 -9.52 5.74 -12.65
CA ASN A 71 -9.58 7.00 -13.40
C ASN A 71 -8.16 7.57 -13.62
N ASP A 72 -8.02 8.61 -14.43
CA ASP A 72 -6.74 9.27 -14.73
C ASP A 72 -5.90 9.63 -13.49
N VAL A 73 -6.57 10.12 -12.45
CA VAL A 73 -5.89 10.57 -11.23
C VAL A 73 -5.32 9.35 -10.49
N ALA A 74 -6.14 8.32 -10.31
CA ALA A 74 -5.75 7.07 -9.67
C ALA A 74 -4.61 6.37 -10.42
N VAL A 75 -4.65 6.32 -11.76
CA VAL A 75 -3.58 5.74 -12.59
C VAL A 75 -2.25 6.46 -12.33
N LYS A 76 -2.26 7.80 -12.36
CA LYS A 76 -1.06 8.61 -12.14
C LYS A 76 -0.52 8.47 -10.72
N GLU A 77 -1.40 8.40 -9.72
CA GLU A 77 -1.03 8.19 -8.32
C GLU A 77 -0.39 6.81 -8.11
N ILE A 78 -0.98 5.75 -8.66
CA ILE A 78 -0.42 4.38 -8.57
C ILE A 78 0.95 4.31 -9.26
N ILE A 79 1.07 4.86 -10.47
CA ILE A 79 2.34 4.88 -11.21
C ILE A 79 3.40 5.65 -10.43
N HIS A 80 3.02 6.78 -9.83
CA HIS A 80 3.92 7.58 -9.00
C HIS A 80 4.38 6.81 -7.76
N GLU A 81 3.45 6.17 -7.05
CA GLU A 81 3.73 5.34 -5.87
C GLU A 81 4.70 4.20 -6.20
N LEU A 82 4.46 3.47 -7.30
CA LEU A 82 5.34 2.37 -7.72
C LEU A 82 6.76 2.84 -8.04
N LYS A 83 6.89 3.99 -8.71
CA LYS A 83 8.21 4.60 -9.01
C LYS A 83 8.95 4.98 -7.74
N LEU A 84 8.27 5.60 -6.77
CA LEU A 84 8.87 5.96 -5.49
C LEU A 84 9.24 4.71 -4.68
N GLN A 85 8.33 3.74 -4.62
CA GLN A 85 8.51 2.51 -3.85
C GLN A 85 9.78 1.78 -4.29
N ARG A 86 10.09 1.76 -5.59
CA ARG A 86 11.33 1.19 -6.13
C ARG A 86 12.60 1.76 -5.50
N GLU A 87 12.64 3.06 -5.24
CA GLU A 87 13.83 3.75 -4.72
C GLU A 87 14.04 3.47 -3.21
N ILE A 88 12.97 3.18 -2.48
CA ILE A 88 12.97 3.12 -1.00
C ILE A 88 12.84 1.70 -0.40
N GLN A 89 12.88 0.63 -1.21
CA GLN A 89 12.65 -0.74 -0.73
C GLN A 89 13.73 -1.30 0.20
N PHE A 90 14.82 -0.55 0.43
CA PHE A 90 15.92 -0.99 1.28
C PHE A 90 15.60 -0.89 2.78
N HIS A 91 14.56 -0.15 3.17
CA HIS A 91 14.23 0.08 4.58
C HIS A 91 13.23 -0.95 5.11
N ASP A 92 13.58 -1.64 6.21
CA ASP A 92 12.78 -2.76 6.75
C ASP A 92 11.41 -2.37 7.32
N ASN A 93 11.17 -1.09 7.59
CA ASN A 93 9.86 -0.59 8.04
C ASN A 93 8.99 -0.04 6.89
N ILE A 94 9.33 -0.34 5.64
CA ILE A 94 8.55 0.00 4.44
C ILE A 94 8.19 -1.29 3.73
N ILE A 95 6.91 -1.47 3.38
CA ILE A 95 6.42 -2.66 2.68
C ILE A 95 7.18 -2.83 1.36
N LYS A 96 7.81 -4.00 1.19
CA LYS A 96 8.56 -4.33 -0.02
C LYS A 96 7.61 -4.61 -1.18
N PHE A 97 7.97 -4.14 -2.37
CA PHE A 97 7.27 -4.44 -3.60
C PHE A 97 8.12 -5.38 -4.47
N HIS A 98 7.72 -6.66 -4.50
CA HIS A 98 8.49 -7.72 -5.12
C HIS A 98 8.43 -7.73 -6.64
N GLY A 99 7.37 -7.18 -7.22
CA GLY A 99 7.17 -7.09 -8.67
C GLY A 99 5.72 -7.29 -9.08
N ILE A 100 5.51 -7.74 -10.32
CA ILE A 100 4.19 -7.82 -10.95
C ILE A 100 3.93 -9.27 -11.33
N ALA A 101 2.76 -9.79 -10.98
CA ALA A 101 2.29 -11.09 -11.46
C ALA A 101 1.35 -10.90 -12.64
N LYS A 102 1.52 -11.69 -13.70
CA LYS A 102 0.66 -11.69 -14.87
C LYS A 102 -0.25 -12.90 -14.86
N PHE A 103 -1.52 -12.68 -15.15
CA PHE A 103 -2.55 -13.70 -15.27
C PHE A 103 -3.02 -13.77 -16.72
N GLU A 104 -2.89 -14.94 -17.33
CA GLU A 104 -3.45 -15.19 -18.66
C GLU A 104 -4.96 -15.43 -18.52
N SER A 105 -5.76 -14.41 -18.85
CA SER A 105 -7.20 -14.56 -19.03
C SER A 105 -7.58 -14.37 -20.49
N ASP A 106 -8.33 -15.33 -21.04
CA ASP A 106 -8.99 -15.22 -22.34
C ASP A 106 -10.18 -14.24 -22.31
N ASP A 107 -10.67 -13.90 -21.10
CA ASP A 107 -11.70 -12.88 -20.90
C ASP A 107 -11.12 -11.48 -21.19
N GLN A 108 -11.58 -10.88 -22.28
CA GLN A 108 -11.23 -9.51 -22.66
C GLN A 108 -11.98 -8.44 -21.86
N ASP A 109 -13.01 -8.83 -21.10
CA ASP A 109 -13.92 -7.90 -20.42
C ASP A 109 -13.31 -7.17 -19.21
N ASP A 110 -12.10 -7.55 -18.74
CA ASP A 110 -11.39 -6.77 -17.73
C ASP A 110 -9.87 -6.92 -17.80
N LEU A 111 -9.26 -6.22 -18.75
CA LEU A 111 -7.81 -6.24 -18.99
C LEU A 111 -6.97 -5.87 -17.75
N LEU A 112 -7.52 -5.09 -16.80
CA LEU A 112 -6.80 -4.75 -15.56
C LEU A 112 -6.58 -5.96 -14.66
N LYS A 113 -7.47 -6.96 -14.69
CA LYS A 113 -7.34 -8.19 -13.90
C LYS A 113 -6.15 -9.05 -14.32
N LYS A 114 -5.52 -8.74 -15.47
CA LYS A 114 -4.33 -9.43 -15.96
C LYS A 114 -3.08 -9.16 -15.13
N TYR A 115 -3.04 -8.10 -14.32
CA TYR A 115 -1.88 -7.77 -13.52
C TYR A 115 -2.23 -7.66 -12.04
N LEU A 116 -1.35 -8.24 -11.21
CA LEU A 116 -1.39 -8.11 -9.77
C LEU A 116 -0.06 -7.55 -9.28
N LEU A 117 -0.09 -6.62 -8.34
CA LEU A 117 1.12 -6.22 -7.63
C LEU A 117 1.44 -7.28 -6.58
N VAL A 118 2.69 -7.74 -6.56
CA VAL A 118 3.21 -8.68 -5.57
C VAL A 118 3.95 -7.88 -4.50
N MET A 119 3.40 -7.85 -3.30
CA MET A 119 3.89 -7.06 -2.17
C MET A 119 4.18 -7.95 -0.96
N GLU A 120 5.02 -7.45 -0.07
CA GLU A 120 5.24 -8.06 1.25
C GLU A 120 3.92 -8.15 2.04
N TYR A 121 3.71 -9.29 2.69
CA TYR A 121 2.52 -9.52 3.51
C TYR A 121 2.78 -9.19 4.98
N ALA A 122 2.06 -8.21 5.51
CA ALA A 122 2.03 -7.91 6.95
C ALA A 122 0.92 -8.72 7.63
N ASP A 123 1.30 -9.68 8.48
CA ASP A 123 0.43 -10.72 9.01
C ASP A 123 -0.58 -10.28 10.09
N SER A 124 -0.40 -9.09 10.64
CA SER A 124 -1.14 -8.59 11.80
C SER A 124 -2.21 -7.54 11.44
N GLY A 125 -2.46 -7.35 10.14
CA GLY A 125 -3.41 -6.36 9.63
C GLY A 125 -2.92 -4.92 9.80
N THR A 126 -3.85 -3.97 9.74
CA THR A 126 -3.50 -2.55 9.90
C THR A 126 -3.13 -2.22 11.35
N LEU A 127 -2.26 -1.22 11.55
CA LEU A 127 -1.94 -0.73 12.89
C LEU A 127 -3.22 -0.30 13.65
N LYS A 128 -4.19 0.30 12.96
CA LYS A 128 -5.48 0.68 13.54
C LYS A 128 -6.21 -0.53 14.12
N ASP A 129 -6.34 -1.60 13.36
CA ASP A 129 -7.06 -2.80 13.79
C ASP A 129 -6.30 -3.56 14.86
N TYR A 130 -4.97 -3.56 14.77
CA TYR A 130 -4.10 -4.13 15.79
C TYR A 130 -4.25 -3.40 17.13
N LEU A 131 -4.16 -2.07 17.13
CA LEU A 131 -4.31 -1.26 18.33
C LEU A 131 -5.71 -1.40 18.93
N LYS A 132 -6.78 -1.39 18.12
CA LYS A 132 -8.14 -1.63 18.62
C LYS A 132 -8.28 -2.93 19.42
N LYS A 133 -7.56 -3.99 19.04
CA LYS A 133 -7.62 -5.29 19.71
C LYS A 133 -6.65 -5.40 20.89
N ASN A 134 -5.47 -4.79 20.79
CA ASN A 134 -4.35 -5.08 21.67
C ASN A 134 -3.91 -3.93 22.58
N PHE A 135 -4.51 -2.73 22.47
CA PHE A 135 -4.02 -1.52 23.16
C PHE A 135 -3.74 -1.70 24.66
N ASN A 136 -4.61 -2.42 25.37
CA ASN A 136 -4.49 -2.65 26.81
C ASN A 136 -3.42 -3.70 27.18
N ASN A 137 -3.00 -4.53 26.22
CA ASN A 137 -1.99 -5.56 26.41
C ASN A 137 -0.58 -5.06 26.05
N LEU A 138 -0.48 -3.93 25.36
CA LEU A 138 0.80 -3.35 24.95
C LEU A 138 1.48 -2.63 26.11
N THR A 139 2.74 -2.99 26.35
CA THR A 139 3.62 -2.28 27.26
C THR A 139 4.02 -0.92 26.67
N TRP A 140 4.65 -0.08 27.49
CA TRP A 140 5.24 1.16 26.98
C TRP A 140 6.38 0.91 25.99
N ASP A 141 7.17 -0.14 26.20
CA ASP A 141 8.25 -0.50 25.30
C ASP A 141 7.71 -0.95 23.93
N ASP A 142 6.61 -1.70 23.89
CA ASP A 142 5.95 -2.06 22.62
C ASP A 142 5.50 -0.80 21.85
N LYS A 143 4.87 0.15 22.56
CA LYS A 143 4.40 1.41 21.97
C LYS A 143 5.56 2.27 21.48
N TYR A 144 6.63 2.34 22.26
CA TYR A 144 7.86 3.04 21.88
C TYR A 144 8.48 2.42 20.63
N ASN A 145 8.60 1.09 20.56
CA ASN A 145 9.17 0.40 19.41
C ASN A 145 8.33 0.63 18.14
N MET A 146 7.00 0.57 18.23
CA MET A 146 6.12 0.90 17.10
C MET A 146 6.32 2.34 16.63
N ALA A 147 6.35 3.31 17.56
CA ALA A 147 6.58 4.71 17.22
C ALA A 147 7.96 4.92 16.60
N HIS A 148 8.99 4.26 17.12
CA HIS A 148 10.34 4.31 16.58
C HIS A 148 10.39 3.77 15.15
N GLN A 149 9.81 2.60 14.88
CA GLN A 149 9.74 2.01 13.54
C GLN A 149 9.03 2.93 12.53
N LEU A 150 7.90 3.52 12.92
CA LEU A 150 7.19 4.50 12.09
C LEU A 150 8.05 5.74 11.82
N SER A 151 8.69 6.28 12.86
CA SER A 151 9.57 7.45 12.70
C SER A 151 10.78 7.16 11.83
N SER A 152 11.33 5.94 11.90
CA SER A 152 12.45 5.49 11.06
C SER A 152 12.02 5.42 9.58
N ALA A 153 10.85 4.83 9.29
CA ALA A 153 10.31 4.79 7.94
C ALA A 153 10.08 6.20 7.37
N VAL A 154 9.48 7.09 8.16
CA VAL A 154 9.24 8.48 7.74
C VAL A 154 10.54 9.25 7.53
N SER A 155 11.53 9.05 8.39
CA SER A 155 12.87 9.65 8.21
C SER A 155 13.48 9.19 6.89
N CYS A 156 13.43 7.89 6.60
CA CYS A 156 13.91 7.34 5.33
C CYS A 156 13.22 7.97 4.12
N LEU A 157 11.91 8.18 4.17
CA LEU A 157 11.18 8.86 3.10
C LEU A 157 11.67 10.30 2.93
N HIS A 158 11.83 11.02 4.03
CA HIS A 158 12.27 12.43 4.00
C HIS A 158 13.71 12.59 3.50
N ASP A 159 14.61 11.66 3.83
CA ASP A 159 15.99 11.67 3.35
C ASP A 159 16.05 11.52 1.81
N GLU A 160 15.09 10.80 1.24
CA GLU A 160 14.89 10.67 -0.22
C GLU A 160 14.03 11.79 -0.82
N GLY A 161 13.69 12.83 -0.03
CA GLY A 161 12.87 13.96 -0.47
C GLY A 161 11.39 13.63 -0.71
N ILE A 162 10.90 12.49 -0.19
CA ILE A 162 9.53 12.02 -0.34
C ILE A 162 8.71 12.40 0.89
N VAL A 163 7.60 13.10 0.67
CA VAL A 163 6.60 13.36 1.71
C VAL A 163 5.48 12.33 1.56
N HIS A 164 5.23 11.50 2.59
CA HIS A 164 4.21 10.44 2.53
C HIS A 164 2.80 10.97 2.25
N ARG A 165 2.47 12.16 2.77
CA ARG A 165 1.19 12.91 2.60
C ARG A 165 -0.08 12.25 3.13
N ASP A 166 -0.07 10.95 3.39
CA ASP A 166 -1.20 10.24 4.01
C ASP A 166 -0.77 9.32 5.17
N LEU A 167 0.05 9.84 6.08
CA LEU A 167 0.45 9.11 7.28
C LEU A 167 -0.67 9.21 8.33
N HIS A 168 -1.71 8.38 8.21
CA HIS A 168 -2.82 8.36 9.16
C HIS A 168 -3.16 6.94 9.65
N PRO A 169 -3.37 6.74 10.97
CA PRO A 169 -4.01 5.52 11.49
C PRO A 169 -5.54 5.49 11.21
N GLY A 170 -6.02 6.28 10.23
CA GLY A 170 -7.42 6.43 9.85
C GLY A 170 -8.22 7.46 10.66
N ILE A 171 -7.79 8.73 10.63
CA ILE A 171 -8.57 9.89 11.10
C ILE A 171 -9.46 10.35 9.93
N SER A 172 -10.65 9.78 9.80
CA SER A 172 -11.51 9.99 8.63
C SER A 172 -12.35 11.29 8.66
N GLN A 173 -12.01 12.31 9.45
CA GLN A 173 -12.86 13.52 9.56
C GLN A 173 -12.12 14.86 9.80
N GLY A 174 -10.79 14.94 9.72
CA GLY A 174 -10.07 16.19 10.01
C GLY A 174 -10.29 16.72 11.45
N LEU A 175 -10.78 15.86 12.34
CA LEU A 175 -10.93 16.16 13.75
C LEU A 175 -9.64 15.77 14.47
N ARG A 176 -9.05 16.75 15.13
CA ARG A 176 -7.88 16.59 15.99
C ARG A 176 -8.16 15.54 17.08
N GLU A 177 -7.24 14.59 17.26
CA GLU A 177 -7.33 13.68 18.40
C GLU A 177 -7.21 14.48 19.71
N SER A 178 -8.06 14.17 20.69
CA SER A 178 -7.91 14.76 22.02
C SER A 178 -6.69 14.14 22.70
N PRO A 179 -5.82 14.94 23.36
CA PRO A 179 -4.68 14.39 24.10
C PRO A 179 -5.12 13.30 25.06
N ILE A 180 -4.42 12.17 25.04
CA ILE A 180 -4.72 11.02 25.91
C ILE A 180 -4.63 11.49 27.38
N PRO A 181 -5.61 11.16 28.25
CA PRO A 181 -5.55 11.54 29.66
C PRO A 181 -4.24 11.09 30.32
N GLY A 182 -3.54 12.01 30.98
CA GLY A 182 -2.23 11.76 31.59
C GLY A 182 -1.01 12.08 30.70
N THR A 183 -1.21 12.54 29.46
CA THR A 183 -0.11 13.02 28.61
C THR A 183 0.58 14.23 29.25
N PRO A 184 1.92 14.23 29.42
CA PRO A 184 2.64 15.37 29.99
C PRO A 184 2.48 16.66 29.17
N GLU A 185 2.40 17.82 29.85
CA GLU A 185 2.09 19.12 29.24
C GLU A 185 3.05 19.50 28.08
N HIS A 186 4.34 19.19 28.21
CA HIS A 186 5.34 19.50 27.19
C HIS A 186 5.17 18.68 25.90
N TYR A 187 4.71 17.42 26.00
CA TYR A 187 4.37 16.61 24.83
C TYR A 187 3.09 17.11 24.16
N ARG A 188 2.10 17.57 24.95
CA ARG A 188 0.89 18.21 24.40
C ARG A 188 1.24 19.45 23.59
N LYS A 189 2.17 20.26 24.10
CA LYS A 189 2.65 21.48 23.43
C LYS A 189 3.44 21.16 22.17
N LEU A 190 4.36 20.20 22.21
CA LEU A 190 5.08 19.77 21.00
C LEU A 190 4.12 19.25 19.92
N TYR A 191 3.13 18.45 20.33
CA TYR A 191 2.08 17.95 19.44
C TYR A 191 1.15 19.07 18.92
N THR A 192 0.97 20.18 19.65
CA THR A 192 0.22 21.33 19.13
C THR A 192 1.00 22.10 18.10
N ASP A 193 2.27 22.37 18.40
CA ASP A 193 3.11 23.27 17.61
C ASP A 193 3.49 22.64 16.25
N CYS A 194 3.56 21.31 16.14
CA CYS A 194 3.83 20.60 14.88
C CYS A 194 2.72 20.73 13.81
N TRP A 195 1.53 21.23 14.16
CA TRP A 195 0.39 21.33 13.25
C TRP A 195 -0.04 22.77 12.94
N ASP A 196 0.58 23.77 13.56
CA ASP A 196 0.30 25.20 13.35
C ASP A 196 1.19 25.81 12.22
N VAL A 197 1.31 25.13 11.07
CA VAL A 197 2.03 25.62 9.87
C VAL A 197 1.07 26.32 8.90
#